data_AF-A0A7S4Q1H9-F1
#
_entry.id   AF-A0A7S4Q1H9-F1
#
_cell.length_a   1.000
_cell.length_b   1.000
_cell.length_c   1.000
_cell.angle_alpha   90.00
_cell.angle_beta   90.00
_cell.angle_gamma   90.00
#
_symmetry.space_group_name_H-M   'P 1'
#
loop_
_entity.id
_entity.type
_entity.pdbx_description
1 polymer ?
#
loop_
_entity_poly.entity_id
_entity_poly.type
_entity_poly.pdbx_seq_one_letter_code
_entity_poly.pdbx_strand_id
1 'polypeptide(L)'
;EQLASLLEDRDGSTSSCSDGRGRKLLVLGRDWLFSMLPHCLRKVHRVQYGILLDADVERFRRHGVVCAGTRLQLAVPFLGKDRPSPAAEFSHPEVLIGLTILA
;
A
#
# COMPACT_ATOMS: atom_id res chain seq x y z
N GLU A 1 -20.33 40.27 31.50
CA GLU A 1 -21.06 38.98 31.54
C GLU A 1 -21.49 38.46 30.16
N GLN A 2 -21.82 39.30 29.16
CA GLN A 2 -22.20 38.82 27.81
C GLN A 2 -21.06 38.32 26.89
N LEU A 3 -19.78 38.55 27.25
CA LEU A 3 -18.62 38.07 26.46
C LEU A 3 -18.17 36.64 26.85
N ALA A 4 -18.57 36.15 28.02
CA ALA A 4 -18.27 34.77 28.45
C ALA A 4 -19.19 33.76 27.76
N SER A 5 -20.46 34.12 27.55
CA SER A 5 -21.46 33.28 26.88
C SER A 5 -21.25 33.14 25.36
N LEU A 6 -20.44 34.02 24.74
CA LEU A 6 -20.11 33.94 23.31
C LEU A 6 -18.90 33.05 23.01
N LEU A 7 -18.16 32.61 24.04
CA LEU A 7 -17.07 31.66 23.91
C LEU A 7 -17.48 30.22 24.23
N GLU A 8 -18.64 30.01 24.87
CA GLU A 8 -19.19 28.68 25.13
C GLU A 8 -19.99 28.11 23.94
N ASP A 9 -20.29 28.92 22.93
CA ASP A 9 -21.13 28.51 21.77
C ASP A 9 -20.32 28.04 20.55
N ARG A 10 -19.01 27.80 20.74
CA ARG A 10 -18.10 27.35 19.66
C ARG A 10 -17.75 25.86 19.71
N ASP A 11 -18.40 25.10 20.59
CA ASP A 11 -18.36 23.63 20.61
C ASP A 11 -19.59 23.03 19.90
N GLY A 12 -20.10 23.73 18.89
CA GLY A 12 -21.06 23.22 17.93
C GLY A 12 -20.42 22.19 16.99
N SER A 13 -20.59 20.91 17.34
CA SER A 13 -20.72 19.81 16.37
C SER A 13 -19.62 19.67 15.32
N THR A 14 -18.41 19.30 15.74
CA THR A 14 -17.57 18.46 14.87
C THR A 14 -17.42 17.09 15.52
N SER A 15 -17.97 16.10 14.84
CA SER A 15 -17.79 14.68 15.12
C SER A 15 -16.31 14.30 14.99
N SER A 16 -15.50 14.57 16.02
CA SER A 16 -14.05 14.32 16.02
C SER A 16 -13.69 12.86 16.29
N CYS A 17 -14.45 11.91 15.73
CA CYS A 17 -14.07 10.50 15.68
C CYS A 17 -13.11 10.21 14.49
N SER A 18 -12.88 11.20 13.61
CA SER A 18 -12.05 11.08 12.41
C SER A 18 -10.58 11.48 12.60
N ASP A 19 -10.23 12.27 13.63
CA ASP A 19 -8.90 12.88 13.78
C ASP A 19 -7.80 11.84 14.06
N GLY A 20 -8.11 10.82 14.87
CA GLY A 20 -7.16 9.77 15.24
C GLY A 20 -6.73 8.86 14.08
N ARG A 21 -7.61 8.62 13.09
CA ARG A 21 -7.28 7.78 11.93
C ARG A 21 -6.37 8.52 10.96
N GLY A 22 -6.68 9.79 10.67
CA GLY A 22 -5.85 10.63 9.81
C GLY A 22 -4.43 10.78 10.38
N ARG A 23 -4.31 11.02 11.68
CA ARG A 23 -3.00 11.14 12.35
C ARG A 23 -2.19 9.84 12.32
N LYS A 24 -2.84 8.69 12.49
CA LYS A 24 -2.19 7.37 12.36
C LYS A 24 -1.70 7.11 10.93
N LEU A 25 -2.49 7.48 9.91
CA LEU A 25 -2.08 7.35 8.52
C LEU A 25 -0.91 8.27 8.16
N LEU A 26 -0.87 9.49 8.72
CA LEU A 26 0.28 10.39 8.54
C LEU A 26 1.56 9.86 9.19
N VAL A 27 1.46 9.31 10.40
CA VAL A 27 2.61 8.68 11.08
C VAL A 27 3.08 7.46 10.30
N LEU A 28 2.14 6.61 9.87
CA LEU A 28 2.45 5.45 9.02
C LEU A 28 3.13 5.87 7.71
N GLY A 29 2.62 6.91 7.03
CA GLY A 29 3.20 7.43 5.80
C GLY A 29 4.61 8.00 6.02
N ARG A 30 4.83 8.70 7.15
CA ARG A 30 6.17 9.15 7.55
C ARG A 30 7.11 7.97 7.77
N ASP A 31 6.73 6.99 8.57
CA ASP A 31 7.58 5.84 8.87
C ASP A 31 7.89 5.03 7.61
N TRP A 32 6.93 4.93 6.70
CA TRP A 32 7.10 4.32 5.40
C TRP A 32 8.14 5.05 4.54
N LEU A 33 8.01 6.38 4.39
CA LEU A 33 8.91 7.20 3.57
C LEU A 33 10.34 7.24 4.13
N PHE A 34 10.51 7.29 5.45
CA PHE A 34 11.82 7.47 6.07
C PHE A 34 12.51 6.17 6.47
N SER A 35 11.75 5.09 6.71
CA SER A 35 12.33 3.81 7.14
C SER A 35 12.26 2.77 6.02
N MET A 36 11.13 2.58 5.36
CA MET A 36 10.93 1.45 4.45
C MET A 36 11.34 1.76 3.01
N LEU A 37 10.95 2.93 2.49
CA LEU A 37 11.28 3.36 1.14
C LEU A 37 12.79 3.38 0.85
N PRO A 38 13.67 3.93 1.72
CA PRO A 38 15.11 3.92 1.47
C PRO A 38 15.68 2.50 1.42
N HIS A 39 15.10 1.56 2.18
CA HIS A 39 15.49 0.15 2.12
C HIS A 39 15.05 -0.51 0.81
N CYS A 40 13.86 -0.17 0.28
CA CYS A 40 13.41 -0.64 -1.04
C CYS A 40 14.28 -0.09 -2.17
N LEU A 41 14.70 1.18 -2.09
CA LEU A 41 15.52 1.84 -3.10
C LEU A 41 17.00 1.40 -3.07
N ARG A 42 17.54 1.10 -1.88
CA ARG A 42 18.95 0.67 -1.74
C ARG A 42 19.17 -0.79 -2.14
N LYS A 43 18.12 -1.61 -2.17
CA LYS A 43 18.23 -3.03 -2.48
C LYS A 43 18.39 -3.22 -3.99
N VAL A 44 19.47 -3.90 -4.40
CA VAL A 44 19.64 -4.29 -5.81
C VAL A 44 18.61 -5.36 -6.14
N HIS A 45 17.57 -4.98 -6.87
CA HIS A 45 16.53 -5.90 -7.35
C HIS A 45 17.10 -6.76 -8.48
N ARG A 46 17.54 -7.97 -8.13
CA ARG A 46 17.97 -8.99 -9.12
C ARG A 46 16.79 -9.66 -9.84
N VAL A 47 15.58 -9.33 -9.41
CA VAL A 47 14.31 -9.88 -9.87
C VAL A 47 13.51 -8.70 -10.38
N GLN A 48 13.02 -8.77 -11.62
CA GLN A 48 12.16 -7.73 -12.16
C GLN A 48 10.81 -7.76 -11.43
N TYR A 49 10.31 -6.59 -11.09
CA TYR A 49 8.96 -6.41 -10.57
C TYR A 49 8.12 -5.79 -11.66
N GLY A 50 6.84 -6.18 -11.73
CA GLY A 50 5.92 -5.68 -12.74
C GLY A 50 4.48 -5.94 -12.33
N ILE A 51 3.57 -5.24 -12.98
CA ILE A 51 2.12 -5.41 -12.79
C ILE A 51 1.66 -6.63 -13.61
N LEU A 52 0.67 -7.36 -13.11
CA LEU A 52 0.09 -8.50 -13.82
C LEU A 52 -0.71 -8.04 -15.04
N LEU A 53 -0.45 -8.61 -16.21
CA LEU A 53 -1.28 -8.41 -17.40
C LEU A 53 -2.47 -9.38 -17.39
N ASP A 54 -3.54 -9.03 -18.12
CA ASP A 54 -4.72 -9.89 -18.25
C ASP A 54 -4.40 -11.30 -18.79
N ALA A 55 -3.42 -11.39 -19.70
CA ALA A 55 -2.93 -12.66 -20.22
C ALA A 55 -2.30 -13.56 -19.13
N ASP A 56 -1.61 -12.96 -18.16
CA ASP A 56 -1.01 -13.68 -17.03
C ASP A 56 -2.08 -14.13 -16.03
N VAL A 57 -3.08 -13.27 -15.78
CA VAL A 57 -4.24 -13.62 -14.93
C VAL A 57 -4.94 -14.87 -15.47
N GLU A 58 -5.19 -14.92 -16.78
CA GLU A 58 -5.85 -16.05 -17.41
C GLU A 58 -4.99 -17.32 -17.34
N ARG A 59 -3.66 -17.17 -17.46
CA ARG A 59 -2.72 -18.27 -17.28
C ARG A 59 -2.74 -18.82 -15.86
N PHE A 60 -2.81 -17.96 -14.84
CA PHE A 60 -2.94 -18.40 -13.44
C PHE A 60 -4.24 -19.17 -13.20
N ARG A 61 -5.36 -18.69 -13.76
CA ARG A 61 -6.65 -19.38 -13.67
C ARG A 61 -6.61 -20.78 -14.28
N ARG A 62 -5.99 -20.94 -15.45
CA ARG A 62 -5.82 -22.26 -16.10
C ARG A 62 -4.99 -23.24 -15.28
N HIS A 63 -4.04 -22.74 -14.48
CA HIS A 63 -3.24 -23.54 -13.56
C HIS A 63 -3.90 -23.72 -12.17
N GLY A 64 -5.15 -23.28 -11.99
CA GLY A 64 -5.88 -23.40 -10.72
C GLY A 64 -5.40 -22.44 -9.63
N VAL A 65 -4.59 -21.44 -9.97
CA VAL A 65 -4.12 -20.42 -9.02
C VAL A 65 -5.14 -19.29 -8.97
N VAL A 66 -5.72 -19.06 -7.79
CA VAL A 66 -6.65 -17.96 -7.56
C VAL A 66 -5.86 -16.67 -7.33
N CYS A 67 -6.01 -15.69 -8.24
CA CYS A 67 -5.44 -14.36 -8.05
C CYS A 67 -6.31 -13.55 -7.09
N ALA A 68 -5.82 -13.30 -5.87
CA ALA A 68 -6.45 -12.36 -4.95
C ALA A 68 -6.51 -10.94 -5.57
N GLY A 69 -7.51 -10.14 -5.20
CA GLY A 69 -7.69 -8.78 -5.73
C GLY A 69 -6.48 -7.88 -5.50
N THR A 70 -5.79 -8.03 -4.36
CA THR A 70 -4.53 -7.32 -4.05
C THR A 70 -3.41 -7.65 -5.02
N ARG A 71 -3.32 -8.90 -5.50
CA ARG A 71 -2.30 -9.34 -6.46
C ARG A 71 -2.48 -8.76 -7.86
N LEU A 72 -3.69 -8.30 -8.19
CA LEU A 72 -3.98 -7.61 -9.45
C LEU A 72 -3.55 -6.14 -9.41
N GLN A 73 -3.40 -5.56 -8.22
CA GLN A 73 -3.13 -4.13 -8.02
C GLN A 73 -1.70 -3.84 -7.57
N LEU A 74 -0.95 -4.87 -7.19
CA LEU A 74 0.39 -4.72 -6.63
C LEU A 74 1.44 -5.40 -7.51
N ALA A 75 2.66 -4.88 -7.49
CA ALA A 75 3.74 -5.44 -8.28
C ALA A 75 4.17 -6.83 -7.79
N VAL A 76 4.42 -7.71 -8.76
CA VAL A 76 4.78 -9.10 -8.55
C VAL A 76 6.21 -9.33 -9.05
N PRO A 77 7.08 -10.02 -8.28
CA PRO A 77 8.41 -10.41 -8.75
C PRO A 77 8.33 -11.47 -9.84
N PHE A 78 9.17 -11.38 -10.86
CA PHE A 78 9.24 -12.30 -11.99
C PHE A 78 10.34 -13.35 -11.79
N LEU A 79 10.00 -14.64 -11.86
CA LEU A 79 10.94 -15.77 -11.71
C LEU A 79 11.87 -15.95 -12.93
N GLY A 80 11.64 -15.22 -14.03
CA GLY A 80 12.39 -15.29 -15.29
C GLY A 80 11.88 -14.22 -16.27
N LYS A 81 12.30 -14.26 -17.55
CA LYS A 81 12.10 -13.17 -18.52
C LYS A 81 10.66 -12.65 -18.63
N ASP A 82 9.64 -13.48 -18.38
CA ASP A 82 8.22 -13.09 -18.49
C ASP A 82 7.30 -13.92 -17.57
N ARG A 83 7.78 -14.41 -16.42
CA ARG A 83 6.98 -15.28 -15.54
C ARG A 83 6.77 -14.68 -14.14
N PRO A 84 5.60 -14.09 -13.84
CA PRO A 84 5.32 -13.61 -12.49
C PRO A 84 5.28 -14.74 -11.46
N SER A 85 5.81 -14.47 -10.26
CA SER A 85 5.86 -15.41 -9.14
C SER A 85 4.49 -15.57 -8.48
N PRO A 86 4.08 -16.81 -8.13
CA PRO A 86 2.87 -17.04 -7.36
C PRO A 86 3.01 -16.62 -5.88
N ALA A 87 4.22 -16.61 -5.32
CA ALA A 87 4.46 -16.36 -3.89
C ALA A 87 4.53 -14.87 -3.48
N ALA A 88 4.23 -13.96 -4.39
CA ALA A 88 4.36 -12.52 -4.19
C ALA A 88 3.53 -11.98 -3.01
N GLU A 89 2.35 -12.57 -2.79
CA GLU A 89 1.37 -12.15 -1.79
C GLU A 89 1.81 -12.33 -0.33
N PHE A 90 2.88 -13.08 -0.09
CA PHE A 90 3.38 -13.35 1.26
C PHE A 90 4.50 -12.39 1.69
N SER A 91 4.79 -11.37 0.89
CA SER A 91 5.74 -10.32 1.27
C SER A 91 5.08 -9.27 2.18
N HIS A 92 5.89 -8.58 2.97
CA HIS A 92 5.42 -7.50 3.84
C HIS A 92 4.72 -6.41 3.01
N PRO A 93 3.45 -6.05 3.31
CA PRO A 93 2.64 -5.21 2.42
C PRO A 93 3.24 -3.83 2.17
N GLU A 94 3.93 -3.26 3.15
CA GLU A 94 4.61 -1.98 3.09
C GLU A 94 5.77 -2.01 2.09
N VAL A 95 6.55 -3.08 2.06
CA VAL A 95 7.63 -3.27 1.08
C VAL A 95 7.03 -3.46 -0.30
N LEU A 96 5.91 -4.19 -0.39
CA LEU A 96 5.20 -4.49 -1.63
C LEU A 96 4.63 -3.22 -2.27
N ILE A 97 4.08 -2.28 -1.48
CA ILE A 97 3.67 -0.94 -1.95
C ILE A 97 4.87 -0.21 -2.57
N GLY A 98 6.04 -0.30 -1.94
CA GLY A 98 7.25 0.40 -2.42
C GLY A 98 7.76 -0.16 -3.72
N LEU A 99 7.75 -1.49 -3.84
CA LEU A 99 8.07 -2.19 -5.09
C LEU A 99 7.04 -1.89 -6.17
N THR A 100 5.77 -1.68 -5.82
CA THR A 100 4.70 -1.32 -6.77
C THR A 100 4.92 0.07 -7.36
N ILE A 101 5.36 1.03 -6.56
CA ILE A 101 5.68 2.38 -7.04
C ILE A 101 6.89 2.38 -7.99
N LEU A 102 7.78 1.38 -7.86
CA LEU A 102 9.01 1.23 -8.67
C LEU A 102 8.84 0.32 -9.90
N ALA A 103 7.67 -0.30 -10.08
CA ALA A 103 7.40 -1.32 -11.10
C ALA A 103 6.94 -0.74 -12.44
#